data_AF-A0A5T2BBW6-F1
#
_entry.id   AF-A0A5T2BBW6-F1
#
_cell.length_a   1.000
_cell.length_b   1.000
_cell.length_c   1.000
_cell.angle_alpha   90.00
_cell.angle_beta   90.00
_cell.angle_gamma   90.00
#
_symmetry.space_group_name_H-M   'P 1'
#
loop_
_entity.id
_entity.type
_entity.pdbx_description
1 polymer ?
#
loop_
_entity_poly.entity_id
_entity_poly.type
_entity_poly.pdbx_seq_one_letter_code
_entity_poly.pdbx_strand_id
1 'polypeptide(L)'
;IKKQHKKEQKIYQQTIQVFPQLKYPNLETCSDYEQALKYKFHLSYMLGEVLIQTFQNLHKGSMFKLAKNIKKANKEFKIFKEIFNNFAKLSPNIIKIISKNKQAFLKELPRIQNILKIHQDYQPILDNIFHNFNYFIQKFNLIEEWLLSNDFNEKYKKENHPYPSLLDPKKLNDEKEKINYKNIPAELAWEINLPLPDNYEFVFLSAGVSGHAAMVKFLEDCNCRLFSKYSHRGNNIFGAYCDQYAFLNKKGFNILTFFEYGIVDYKLKSKFIGLFNSKKRVLFLVRDPIERLKSRINHIAPNKFAIYDFNLNSNVKEIVNVKKYYSKNGINDFPDINILENLLTFNFFCYKLLIDFFRKSHIFYIDMEEIKPAKAFDTMCVLADKFGFKRPVDKINFSHIVFDDTIGYFPMRLHVEDMIIIITTLLRAKQMRQSKEYINFTKEFFDKPLKYENLGIFLKPQEFGRLKQDSKLFDVTKRYLNNFIEALEERIDLEKAKLFKEKDVLNYLKENKELRVKLKNILDKELVHIKQHRPDIVASWKYYQEFEKMCKELDQELTLE
;
A
#
# COMPACT_ATOMS: atom_id res chain seq x y z
N ILE A 1 -55.41 22.98 16.31
CA ILE A 1 -54.20 22.25 15.86
C ILE A 1 -52.90 23.02 16.15
N LYS A 2 -52.55 24.14 15.48
CA LYS A 2 -51.26 24.84 15.69
C LYS A 2 -50.96 25.32 17.13
N LYS A 3 -51.95 25.84 17.87
CA LYS A 3 -51.76 26.29 19.26
C LYS A 3 -51.51 25.12 20.23
N GLN A 4 -52.30 24.06 20.09
CA GLN A 4 -52.19 22.84 20.90
C GLN A 4 -50.83 22.15 20.69
N HIS A 5 -50.44 21.93 19.44
CA HIS A 5 -49.14 21.33 19.10
C HIS A 5 -47.94 22.11 19.67
N LYS A 6 -47.97 23.45 19.60
CA LYS A 6 -46.91 24.29 20.21
C LYS A 6 -46.85 24.16 21.72
N LYS A 7 -47.98 24.00 22.40
CA LYS A 7 -48.05 23.78 23.86
C LYS A 7 -47.45 22.42 24.21
N GLU A 8 -47.88 21.37 23.54
CA GLU A 8 -47.38 20.00 23.73
C GLU A 8 -45.88 19.87 23.42
N GLN A 9 -45.39 20.53 22.36
CA GLN A 9 -43.97 20.53 22.01
C GLN A 9 -43.11 21.20 23.08
N LYS A 10 -43.57 22.31 23.67
CA LYS A 10 -42.86 22.98 24.78
C LYS A 10 -42.81 22.10 26.02
N ILE A 11 -43.93 21.46 26.36
CA ILE A 11 -44.00 20.52 27.49
C ILE A 11 -43.02 19.38 27.26
N TYR A 12 -43.03 18.77 26.08
CA TYR A 12 -42.08 17.71 25.71
C TYR A 12 -40.62 18.13 25.87
N GLN A 13 -40.25 19.32 25.38
CA GLN A 13 -38.87 19.85 25.51
C GLN A 13 -38.45 20.03 26.97
N GLN A 14 -39.36 20.45 27.85
CA GLN A 14 -39.08 20.55 29.29
C GLN A 14 -38.99 19.16 29.94
N THR A 15 -39.87 18.22 29.55
CA THR A 15 -39.87 16.85 30.06
C THR A 15 -38.56 16.11 29.76
N ILE A 16 -38.02 16.23 28.54
CA ILE A 16 -36.77 15.55 28.17
C ILE A 16 -35.51 16.17 28.79
N GLN A 17 -35.58 17.41 29.29
CA GLN A 17 -34.48 18.00 30.07
C GLN A 17 -34.37 17.37 31.46
N VAL A 18 -35.51 17.01 32.06
CA VAL A 18 -35.58 16.34 33.36
C VAL A 18 -35.44 14.82 33.22
N PHE A 19 -35.94 14.24 32.12
CA PHE A 19 -35.91 12.81 31.83
C PHE A 19 -35.30 12.52 30.45
N PRO A 20 -33.96 12.53 30.31
CA PRO A 20 -33.28 12.33 29.03
C PRO A 20 -33.63 11.00 28.34
N GLN A 21 -34.00 9.97 29.09
CA GLN A 21 -34.41 8.66 28.58
C GLN A 21 -35.73 8.67 27.80
N LEU A 22 -36.57 9.71 27.96
CA LEU A 22 -37.81 9.91 27.20
C LEU A 22 -37.56 10.62 25.86
N LYS A 23 -36.30 10.94 25.54
CA LYS A 23 -35.93 11.53 24.26
C LYS A 23 -36.16 10.49 23.15
N TYR A 24 -36.96 10.87 22.16
CA TYR A 24 -37.15 10.03 20.98
C TYR A 24 -35.82 9.80 20.27
N PRO A 25 -35.59 8.59 19.74
CA PRO A 25 -34.43 8.34 18.91
C PRO A 25 -34.47 9.23 17.67
N ASN A 26 -33.29 9.51 17.10
CA ASN A 26 -33.20 10.32 15.89
C ASN A 26 -33.96 9.63 14.75
N LEU A 27 -34.64 10.40 13.89
CA LEU A 27 -35.43 9.85 12.77
C LEU A 27 -34.59 8.94 11.87
N GLU A 28 -33.30 9.23 11.73
CA GLU A 28 -32.32 8.44 10.98
C GLU A 28 -32.16 7.00 11.47
N THR A 29 -32.57 6.70 12.70
CA THR A 29 -32.48 5.36 13.30
C THR A 29 -33.74 4.52 13.11
N CYS A 30 -34.81 5.10 12.56
CA CYS A 30 -36.02 4.36 12.21
C CYS A 30 -35.76 3.41 11.03
N SER A 31 -36.27 2.18 11.11
CA SER A 31 -36.05 1.14 10.09
C SER A 31 -36.63 1.49 8.71
N ASP A 32 -37.64 2.35 8.66
CA ASP A 32 -38.31 2.82 7.45
C ASP A 32 -37.82 4.21 6.98
N TYR A 33 -36.83 4.81 7.64
CA TYR A 33 -36.37 6.17 7.34
C TYR A 33 -36.00 6.37 5.86
N GLU A 34 -35.31 5.41 5.25
CA GLU A 34 -34.93 5.49 3.83
C GLU A 34 -36.14 5.39 2.90
N GLN A 35 -37.13 4.57 3.25
CA GLN A 35 -38.39 4.46 2.52
C GLN A 35 -39.20 5.76 2.66
N ALA A 36 -39.22 6.37 3.84
CA ALA A 36 -39.83 7.67 4.08
C ALA A 36 -39.19 8.79 3.23
N LEU A 37 -37.87 8.77 3.04
CA LEU A 37 -37.18 9.72 2.16
C LEU A 37 -37.58 9.56 0.69
N LYS A 38 -37.86 8.33 0.21
CA LYS A 38 -38.34 8.10 -1.17
C LYS A 38 -39.64 8.86 -1.46
N TYR A 39 -40.55 8.93 -0.48
CA TYR A 39 -41.83 9.60 -0.65
C TYR A 39 -41.69 11.10 -0.93
N LYS A 40 -40.58 11.75 -0.52
CA LYS A 40 -40.32 13.17 -0.85
C LYS A 40 -40.18 13.45 -2.35
N PHE A 41 -40.02 12.41 -3.16
CA PHE A 41 -39.93 12.48 -4.61
C PHE A 41 -41.15 11.86 -5.31
N HIS A 42 -42.13 11.37 -4.55
CA HIS A 42 -43.39 10.93 -5.12
C HIS A 42 -44.19 12.13 -5.61
N LEU A 43 -44.92 11.97 -6.72
CA LEU A 43 -45.69 13.05 -7.32
C LEU A 43 -46.63 13.71 -6.31
N SER A 44 -47.35 12.90 -5.53
CA SER A 44 -48.29 13.40 -4.51
C SER A 44 -47.62 14.30 -3.48
N TYR A 45 -46.40 13.97 -3.04
CA TYR A 45 -45.66 14.79 -2.07
C TYR A 45 -45.24 16.11 -2.71
N MET A 46 -44.68 16.06 -3.92
CA MET A 46 -44.24 17.27 -4.63
C MET A 46 -45.40 18.21 -4.95
N LEU A 47 -46.56 17.67 -5.34
CA LEU A 47 -47.79 18.44 -5.51
C LEU A 47 -48.27 19.03 -4.18
N GLY A 48 -48.18 18.26 -3.09
CA GLY A 48 -48.44 18.76 -1.74
C GLY A 48 -47.55 19.95 -1.37
N GLU A 49 -46.24 19.88 -1.63
CA GLU A 49 -45.31 21.00 -1.43
C GLU A 49 -45.73 22.24 -2.24
N VAL A 50 -46.07 22.05 -3.52
CA VAL A 50 -46.55 23.13 -4.39
C VAL A 50 -47.83 23.77 -3.86
N LEU A 51 -48.80 22.98 -3.41
CA LEU A 51 -50.06 23.47 -2.85
C LEU A 51 -49.80 24.25 -1.55
N ILE A 52 -49.03 23.68 -0.62
CA ILE A 52 -48.69 24.34 0.65
C ILE A 52 -48.01 25.69 0.38
N GLN A 53 -46.99 25.72 -0.48
CA GLN A 53 -46.28 26.96 -0.82
C GLN A 53 -47.18 27.98 -1.52
N THR A 54 -48.11 27.52 -2.36
CA THR A 54 -49.10 28.37 -3.03
C THR A 54 -50.01 29.03 -2.01
N PHE A 55 -50.64 28.27 -1.12
CA PHE A 55 -51.56 28.82 -0.12
C PHE A 55 -50.86 29.67 0.95
N GLN A 56 -49.60 29.38 1.30
CA GLN A 56 -48.82 30.23 2.21
C GLN A 56 -48.52 31.62 1.63
N ASN A 57 -48.40 31.73 0.30
CA ASN A 57 -48.08 32.97 -0.39
C ASN A 57 -49.26 33.54 -1.18
N LEU A 58 -50.49 33.18 -0.81
CA LEU A 58 -51.70 33.58 -1.53
C LEU A 58 -51.81 35.11 -1.68
N HIS A 59 -51.47 35.84 -0.62
CA HIS A 59 -51.40 37.30 -0.56
C HIS A 59 -50.37 37.94 -1.52
N LYS A 60 -49.46 37.15 -2.10
CA LYS A 60 -48.46 37.58 -3.10
C LYS A 60 -48.85 37.16 -4.53
N GLY A 61 -50.10 36.76 -4.77
CA GLY A 61 -50.58 36.33 -6.08
C GLY A 61 -50.01 34.99 -6.57
N SER A 62 -49.59 34.11 -5.66
CA SER A 62 -49.04 32.78 -5.98
C SER A 62 -50.01 31.89 -6.78
N MET A 63 -51.32 32.09 -6.60
CA MET A 63 -52.40 31.35 -7.24
C MET A 63 -52.29 31.37 -8.77
N PHE A 64 -51.93 32.52 -9.35
CA PHE A 64 -51.74 32.69 -10.80
C PHE A 64 -50.58 31.86 -11.37
N LYS A 65 -49.65 31.39 -10.52
CA LYS A 65 -48.50 30.55 -10.91
C LYS A 65 -48.74 29.06 -10.64
N LEU A 66 -49.88 28.67 -10.06
CA LEU A 66 -50.12 27.28 -9.63
C LEU A 66 -50.04 26.28 -10.78
N ALA A 67 -50.75 26.52 -11.89
CA ALA A 67 -50.74 25.62 -13.04
C ALA A 67 -49.31 25.40 -13.60
N LYS A 68 -48.51 26.47 -13.66
CA LYS A 68 -47.10 26.42 -14.06
C LYS A 68 -46.26 25.60 -13.08
N ASN A 69 -46.46 25.78 -11.77
CA ASN A 69 -45.74 25.05 -10.73
C ASN A 69 -46.12 23.56 -10.68
N ILE A 70 -47.39 23.22 -10.91
CA ILE A 70 -47.85 21.82 -11.06
C ILE A 70 -47.20 21.18 -12.29
N LYS A 71 -47.17 21.89 -13.43
CA LYS A 71 -46.48 21.40 -14.64
C LYS A 71 -44.99 21.16 -14.39
N LYS A 72 -44.34 22.05 -13.63
CA LYS A 72 -42.94 21.89 -13.20
C LYS A 72 -42.75 20.66 -12.31
N ALA A 73 -43.57 20.49 -11.27
CA ALA A 73 -43.50 19.33 -10.37
C ALA A 73 -43.72 18.00 -11.10
N ASN A 74 -44.65 17.96 -12.07
CA ASN A 74 -44.85 16.79 -12.94
C ASN A 74 -43.61 16.46 -13.78
N LYS A 75 -42.92 17.47 -14.31
CA LYS A 75 -41.67 17.28 -15.06
C LYS A 75 -40.56 16.76 -14.14
N GLU A 76 -40.37 17.37 -12.98
CA GLU A 76 -39.37 16.94 -12.00
C GLU A 76 -39.64 15.51 -11.49
N PHE A 77 -40.91 15.15 -11.23
CA PHE A 77 -41.30 13.79 -10.85
C PHE A 77 -40.90 12.76 -11.92
N LYS A 78 -41.18 13.03 -13.20
CA LYS A 78 -40.79 12.13 -14.29
C LYS A 78 -39.28 11.91 -14.30
N ILE A 79 -38.50 12.97 -14.08
CA ILE A 79 -37.04 12.88 -14.03
C ILE A 79 -36.56 12.10 -12.80
N PHE A 80 -37.09 12.37 -11.61
CA PHE A 80 -36.75 11.58 -10.42
C PHE A 80 -37.12 10.11 -10.60
N LYS A 81 -38.28 9.82 -11.21
CA LYS A 81 -38.72 8.46 -11.50
C LYS A 81 -37.73 7.76 -12.46
N GLU A 82 -37.31 8.42 -13.52
CA GLU A 82 -36.31 7.89 -14.46
C GLU A 82 -34.96 7.67 -13.77
N ILE A 83 -34.51 8.63 -12.95
CA ILE A 83 -33.24 8.53 -12.23
C ILE A 83 -33.29 7.39 -11.21
N PHE A 84 -34.35 7.30 -10.40
CA PHE A 84 -34.45 6.19 -9.44
C PHE A 84 -34.63 4.84 -10.14
N ASN A 85 -35.34 4.77 -11.26
CA ASN A 85 -35.50 3.51 -11.99
C ASN A 85 -34.19 3.04 -12.66
N ASN A 86 -33.41 3.96 -13.22
CA ASN A 86 -32.15 3.64 -13.89
C ASN A 86 -30.98 3.45 -12.90
N PHE A 87 -30.95 4.21 -11.80
CA PHE A 87 -29.80 4.31 -10.89
C PHE A 87 -30.00 3.64 -9.52
N ALA A 88 -31.21 3.17 -9.15
CA ALA A 88 -31.39 2.38 -7.92
C ALA A 88 -30.66 1.03 -7.94
N LYS A 89 -30.23 0.55 -9.12
CA LYS A 89 -29.33 -0.61 -9.27
C LYS A 89 -27.87 -0.30 -8.91
N LEU A 90 -27.46 0.97 -8.93
CA LEU A 90 -26.05 1.40 -8.87
C LEU A 90 -25.64 1.96 -7.51
N SER A 91 -26.57 2.46 -6.69
CA SER A 91 -26.27 2.90 -5.33
C SER A 91 -27.50 2.79 -4.42
N PRO A 92 -27.51 1.88 -3.43
CA PRO A 92 -28.63 1.73 -2.49
C PRO A 92 -28.97 3.02 -1.73
N ASN A 93 -27.97 3.90 -1.52
CA ASN A 93 -28.09 5.11 -0.70
C ASN A 93 -28.45 6.38 -1.49
N ILE A 94 -28.65 6.29 -2.81
CA ILE A 94 -28.81 7.45 -3.69
C ILE A 94 -29.98 8.37 -3.29
N ILE A 95 -31.07 7.80 -2.78
CA ILE A 95 -32.25 8.56 -2.33
C ILE A 95 -31.93 9.41 -1.10
N LYS A 96 -31.14 8.88 -0.17
CA LYS A 96 -30.71 9.62 1.03
C LYS A 96 -29.84 10.80 0.63
N ILE A 97 -28.94 10.59 -0.31
CA ILE A 97 -28.02 11.61 -0.82
C ILE A 97 -28.76 12.71 -1.59
N ILE A 98 -29.62 12.34 -2.55
CA ILE A 98 -30.41 13.30 -3.32
C ILE A 98 -31.38 14.05 -2.39
N SER A 99 -31.94 13.38 -1.37
CA SER A 99 -32.80 14.02 -0.36
C SER A 99 -32.10 15.16 0.37
N LYS A 100 -30.83 14.96 0.74
CA LYS A 100 -30.01 15.97 1.44
C LYS A 100 -29.71 17.19 0.55
N ASN A 101 -29.64 17.01 -0.77
CA ASN A 101 -29.25 18.05 -1.73
C ASN A 101 -30.34 18.39 -2.77
N LYS A 102 -31.62 18.07 -2.49
CA LYS A 102 -32.73 18.09 -3.47
C LYS A 102 -32.80 19.39 -4.28
N GLN A 103 -32.66 20.55 -3.63
CA GLN A 103 -32.73 21.85 -4.30
C GLN A 103 -31.54 22.13 -5.23
N ALA A 104 -30.31 21.88 -4.76
CA ALA A 104 -29.10 22.06 -5.57
C ALA A 104 -29.10 21.09 -6.76
N PHE A 105 -29.52 19.84 -6.53
CA PHE A 105 -29.70 18.84 -7.56
C PHE A 105 -30.72 19.27 -8.63
N LEU A 106 -31.91 19.74 -8.23
CA LEU A 106 -32.94 20.22 -9.15
C LEU A 106 -32.47 21.41 -9.99
N LYS A 107 -31.67 22.30 -9.41
CA LYS A 107 -31.10 23.46 -10.12
C LYS A 107 -30.19 23.02 -11.26
N GLU A 108 -29.33 22.04 -11.01
CA GLU A 108 -28.32 21.57 -11.97
C GLU A 108 -28.80 20.39 -12.82
N LEU A 109 -30.06 19.98 -12.66
CA LEU A 109 -30.60 18.74 -13.23
C LEU A 109 -30.39 18.58 -14.76
N PRO A 110 -30.64 19.59 -15.61
CA PRO A 110 -30.40 19.45 -17.06
C PRO A 110 -28.93 19.22 -17.39
N ARG A 111 -28.03 19.87 -16.65
CA ARG A 111 -26.58 19.75 -16.81
C ARG A 111 -26.09 18.37 -16.34
N ILE A 112 -26.61 17.88 -15.22
CA ILE A 112 -26.36 16.52 -14.72
C ILE A 112 -26.84 15.48 -15.74
N GLN A 113 -28.04 15.63 -16.31
CA GLN A 113 -28.55 14.73 -17.35
C GLN A 113 -27.64 14.70 -18.58
N ASN A 114 -27.09 15.85 -18.97
CA ASN A 114 -26.13 15.93 -20.07
C ASN A 114 -24.85 15.12 -19.76
N ILE A 115 -24.25 15.30 -18.57
CA ILE A 115 -23.09 14.50 -18.12
C ILE A 115 -23.39 13.01 -18.17
N LEU A 116 -24.51 12.59 -17.57
CA LEU A 116 -24.88 11.18 -17.50
C LEU A 116 -25.12 10.57 -18.89
N LYS A 117 -25.72 11.34 -19.82
CA LYS A 117 -25.93 10.90 -21.21
C LYS A 117 -24.61 10.79 -21.97
N ILE A 118 -23.70 11.75 -21.80
CA ILE A 118 -22.39 11.74 -22.45
C ILE A 118 -21.54 10.55 -22.00
N HIS A 119 -21.64 10.16 -20.74
CA HIS A 119 -20.86 9.07 -20.13
C HIS A 119 -21.65 7.78 -19.92
N GLN A 120 -22.80 7.62 -20.58
CA GLN A 120 -23.69 6.45 -20.41
C GLN A 120 -23.02 5.10 -20.74
N ASP A 121 -22.00 5.14 -21.59
CA ASP A 121 -21.20 4.00 -22.06
C ASP A 121 -19.94 3.77 -21.23
N TYR A 122 -19.66 4.60 -20.22
CA TYR A 122 -18.47 4.52 -19.40
C TYR A 122 -18.83 4.30 -17.92
N GLN A 123 -19.15 3.05 -17.58
CA GLN A 123 -19.65 2.67 -16.25
C GLN A 123 -18.74 3.13 -15.08
N PRO A 124 -17.39 3.02 -15.14
CA PRO A 124 -16.53 3.42 -14.04
C PRO A 124 -16.67 4.88 -13.57
N ILE A 125 -16.92 5.83 -14.47
CA ILE A 125 -17.14 7.23 -14.06
C ILE A 125 -18.52 7.43 -13.48
N LEU A 126 -19.54 6.73 -14.00
CA LEU A 126 -20.88 6.77 -13.43
C LEU A 126 -20.86 6.26 -11.98
N ASP A 127 -20.20 5.12 -11.74
CA ASP A 127 -20.04 4.55 -10.40
C ASP A 127 -19.36 5.54 -9.45
N ASN A 128 -18.28 6.20 -9.91
CA ASN A 128 -17.57 7.20 -9.13
C ASN A 128 -18.46 8.43 -8.80
N ILE A 129 -19.22 8.94 -9.78
CA ILE A 129 -20.16 10.06 -9.59
C ILE A 129 -21.20 9.70 -8.52
N PHE A 130 -21.81 8.51 -8.60
CA PHE A 130 -22.88 8.12 -7.69
C PHE A 130 -22.38 7.78 -6.29
N HIS A 131 -21.23 7.13 -6.18
CA HIS A 131 -20.58 6.87 -4.90
C HIS A 131 -20.21 8.17 -4.18
N ASN A 132 -19.72 9.17 -4.92
CA ASN A 132 -19.28 10.46 -4.38
C ASN A 132 -20.27 11.61 -4.64
N PHE A 133 -21.56 11.31 -4.75
CA PHE A 133 -22.53 12.25 -5.29
C PHE A 133 -22.73 13.53 -4.45
N ASN A 134 -22.55 13.45 -3.13
CA ASN A 134 -22.53 14.65 -2.27
C ASN A 134 -21.42 15.62 -2.71
N TYR A 135 -20.20 15.09 -2.92
CA TYR A 135 -19.07 15.88 -3.36
C TYR A 135 -19.27 16.39 -4.80
N PHE A 136 -19.79 15.53 -5.68
CA PHE A 136 -20.16 15.88 -7.05
C PHE A 136 -21.06 17.12 -7.11
N ILE A 137 -22.14 17.15 -6.33
CA ILE A 137 -23.06 18.31 -6.30
C ILE A 137 -22.39 19.55 -5.68
N GLN A 138 -21.61 19.39 -4.61
CA GLN A 138 -20.92 20.52 -3.97
C GLN A 138 -19.87 21.18 -4.87
N LYS A 139 -19.24 20.41 -5.76
CA LYS A 139 -18.19 20.87 -6.69
C LYS A 139 -18.62 20.80 -8.16
N PHE A 140 -19.93 20.84 -8.42
CA PHE A 140 -20.52 20.50 -9.71
C PHE A 140 -19.89 21.25 -10.90
N ASN A 141 -19.76 22.58 -10.82
CA ASN A 141 -19.20 23.37 -11.92
C ASN A 141 -17.77 22.92 -12.31
N LEU A 142 -16.92 22.66 -11.33
CA LEU A 142 -15.54 22.21 -11.56
C LEU A 142 -15.50 20.81 -12.17
N ILE A 143 -16.35 19.91 -11.67
CA ILE A 143 -16.40 18.52 -12.13
C ILE A 143 -17.03 18.46 -13.52
N GLU A 144 -18.09 19.22 -13.80
CA GLU A 144 -18.72 19.26 -15.12
C GLU A 144 -17.72 19.75 -16.18
N GLU A 145 -17.00 20.84 -15.92
CA GLU A 145 -15.96 21.35 -16.82
C GLU A 145 -14.93 20.26 -17.15
N TRP A 146 -14.46 19.53 -16.13
CA TRP A 146 -13.51 18.44 -16.29
C TRP A 146 -14.10 17.27 -17.10
N LEU A 147 -15.29 16.78 -16.75
CA LEU A 147 -15.91 15.63 -17.39
C LEU A 147 -16.36 15.89 -18.84
N LEU A 148 -16.52 17.17 -19.23
CA LEU A 148 -16.80 17.57 -20.61
C LEU A 148 -15.53 17.87 -21.42
N SER A 149 -14.35 17.85 -20.80
CA SER A 149 -13.10 18.20 -21.46
C SER A 149 -12.58 17.10 -22.39
N ASN A 150 -11.84 17.51 -23.43
CA ASN A 150 -11.10 16.58 -24.29
C ASN A 150 -10.03 15.82 -23.51
N ASP A 151 -9.42 16.46 -22.51
CA ASP A 151 -8.38 15.86 -21.67
C ASP A 151 -8.94 14.67 -20.86
N PHE A 152 -10.15 14.78 -20.30
CA PHE A 152 -10.81 13.64 -19.65
C PHE A 152 -11.09 12.51 -20.64
N ASN A 153 -11.62 12.85 -21.81
CA ASN A 153 -11.97 11.86 -22.83
C ASN A 153 -10.75 11.06 -23.29
N GLU A 154 -9.65 11.75 -23.64
CA GLU A 154 -8.41 11.08 -24.08
C GLU A 154 -7.75 10.30 -22.96
N LYS A 155 -7.74 10.82 -21.72
CA LYS A 155 -7.05 10.18 -20.59
C LYS A 155 -7.81 8.96 -20.04
N TYR A 156 -9.12 9.04 -19.95
CA TYR A 156 -9.92 8.06 -19.20
C TYR A 156 -10.90 7.30 -20.09
N LYS A 157 -11.74 8.00 -20.84
CA LYS A 157 -12.85 7.37 -21.58
C LYS A 157 -12.35 6.52 -22.76
N LYS A 158 -11.47 7.08 -23.60
CA LYS A 158 -10.91 6.38 -24.78
C LYS A 158 -10.10 5.14 -24.42
N GLU A 159 -9.39 5.18 -23.30
CA GLU A 159 -8.62 4.05 -22.78
C GLU A 159 -9.46 3.07 -21.95
N ASN A 160 -10.75 3.35 -21.76
CA ASN A 160 -11.65 2.64 -20.85
C ASN A 160 -11.01 2.39 -19.48
N HIS A 161 -10.39 3.43 -18.92
CA HIS A 161 -9.61 3.32 -17.70
C HIS A 161 -10.52 2.91 -16.52
N PRO A 162 -10.13 1.95 -15.66
CA PRO A 162 -11.02 1.43 -14.61
C PRO A 162 -11.26 2.40 -13.44
N TYR A 163 -10.41 3.42 -13.27
CA TYR A 163 -10.47 4.37 -12.14
C TYR A 163 -10.42 5.83 -12.60
N PRO A 164 -11.46 6.34 -13.29
CA PRO A 164 -11.49 7.74 -13.74
C PRO A 164 -11.70 8.69 -12.56
N SER A 165 -10.97 9.81 -12.56
CA SER A 165 -11.09 10.84 -11.51
C SER A 165 -12.25 11.79 -11.74
N LEU A 166 -12.89 12.25 -10.66
CA LEU A 166 -13.88 13.33 -10.71
C LEU A 166 -13.27 14.72 -10.88
N LEU A 167 -11.97 14.90 -10.63
CA LEU A 167 -11.31 16.20 -10.75
C LEU A 167 -10.19 16.12 -11.78
N ASP A 168 -9.84 17.27 -12.35
CA ASP A 168 -8.70 17.40 -13.26
C ASP A 168 -7.38 17.31 -12.47
N PRO A 169 -6.64 16.20 -12.56
CA PRO A 169 -5.39 16.06 -11.81
C PRO A 169 -4.30 17.01 -12.30
N LYS A 170 -4.35 17.48 -13.56
CA LYS A 170 -3.33 18.39 -14.10
C LYS A 170 -3.45 19.75 -13.44
N LYS A 171 -4.67 20.32 -13.38
CA LYS A 171 -4.93 21.58 -12.68
C LYS A 171 -4.57 21.51 -11.19
N LEU A 172 -4.89 20.39 -10.52
CA LEU A 172 -4.65 20.24 -9.09
C LEU A 172 -3.18 20.25 -8.67
N ASN A 173 -2.23 20.09 -9.61
CA ASN A 173 -0.80 20.24 -9.33
C ASN A 173 -0.35 21.71 -9.21
N ASP A 174 -1.14 22.67 -9.67
CA ASP A 174 -0.85 24.10 -9.46
C ASP A 174 -1.28 24.54 -8.06
N GLU A 175 -0.31 24.95 -7.25
CA GLU A 175 -0.55 25.42 -5.88
C GLU A 175 -1.35 26.74 -5.83
N LYS A 176 -1.46 27.47 -6.94
CA LYS A 176 -2.27 28.69 -7.06
C LYS A 176 -3.76 28.40 -7.19
N GLU A 177 -4.14 27.18 -7.57
CA GLU A 177 -5.54 26.79 -7.68
C GLU A 177 -6.21 26.78 -6.30
N LYS A 178 -7.47 27.24 -6.26
CA LYS A 178 -8.27 27.27 -5.02
C LYS A 178 -8.43 25.87 -4.41
N ILE A 179 -8.47 24.85 -5.26
CA ILE A 179 -8.48 23.44 -4.89
C ILE A 179 -7.24 22.82 -5.52
N ASN A 180 -6.41 22.15 -4.73
CA ASN A 180 -5.16 21.53 -5.19
C ASN A 180 -4.80 20.34 -4.28
N TYR A 181 -3.76 19.59 -4.64
CA TYR A 181 -3.34 18.40 -3.91
C TYR A 181 -3.02 18.62 -2.42
N LYS A 182 -2.67 19.84 -2.00
CA LYS A 182 -2.38 20.17 -0.58
C LYS A 182 -3.63 20.37 0.26
N ASN A 183 -4.77 20.70 -0.34
CA ASN A 183 -6.01 21.01 0.38
C ASN A 183 -7.11 19.95 0.23
N ILE A 184 -6.92 18.97 -0.65
CA ILE A 184 -7.76 17.77 -0.70
C ILE A 184 -7.20 16.72 0.28
N PRO A 185 -7.99 16.25 1.27
CA PRO A 185 -7.59 15.13 2.12
C PRO A 185 -7.35 13.87 1.30
N ALA A 186 -6.34 13.07 1.67
CA ALA A 186 -5.95 11.90 0.90
C ALA A 186 -7.07 10.83 0.85
N GLU A 187 -7.87 10.73 1.91
CA GLU A 187 -9.03 9.83 1.97
C GLU A 187 -10.06 10.19 0.91
N LEU A 188 -10.37 11.48 0.77
CA LEU A 188 -11.27 11.96 -0.27
C LEU A 188 -10.67 11.76 -1.67
N ALA A 189 -9.37 12.02 -1.83
CA ALA A 189 -8.66 11.81 -3.09
C ALA A 189 -8.76 10.34 -3.54
N TRP A 190 -8.60 9.39 -2.61
CA TRP A 190 -8.81 7.97 -2.88
C TRP A 190 -10.25 7.66 -3.30
N GLU A 191 -11.25 8.15 -2.57
CA GLU A 191 -12.67 7.88 -2.86
C GLU A 191 -13.09 8.36 -4.24
N ILE A 192 -12.58 9.52 -4.70
CA ILE A 192 -12.90 10.09 -6.01
C ILE A 192 -11.96 9.62 -7.14
N ASN A 193 -11.15 8.59 -6.91
CA ASN A 193 -10.14 8.05 -7.84
C ASN A 193 -9.15 9.10 -8.36
N LEU A 194 -8.68 10.00 -7.50
CA LEU A 194 -7.68 11.00 -7.87
C LEU A 194 -6.29 10.36 -7.99
N PRO A 195 -5.58 10.52 -9.13
CA PRO A 195 -4.19 10.12 -9.24
C PRO A 195 -3.30 10.78 -8.20
N LEU A 196 -2.17 10.17 -7.88
CA LEU A 196 -1.18 10.77 -6.98
C LEU A 196 -0.60 12.09 -7.56
N PRO A 197 -0.16 13.05 -6.71
CA PRO A 197 0.45 14.29 -7.18
C PRO A 197 1.62 14.03 -8.13
N ASP A 198 1.78 14.83 -9.19
CA ASP A 198 2.79 14.61 -10.24
C ASP A 198 4.18 15.15 -9.85
N ASN A 199 4.59 14.89 -8.62
CA ASN A 199 5.86 15.33 -8.04
C ASN A 199 6.77 14.14 -7.76
N TYR A 200 7.00 13.33 -8.80
CA TYR A 200 7.95 12.21 -8.82
C TYR A 200 8.51 11.99 -10.23
N GLU A 201 9.74 11.48 -10.27
CA GLU A 201 10.53 11.38 -11.51
C GLU A 201 10.26 10.09 -12.27
N PHE A 202 10.11 8.98 -11.54
CA PHE A 202 9.80 7.66 -12.10
C PHE A 202 9.13 6.76 -11.07
N VAL A 203 8.63 5.62 -11.55
CA VAL A 203 8.01 4.58 -10.73
C VAL A 203 9.02 3.45 -10.51
N PHE A 204 9.23 3.05 -9.27
CA PHE A 204 9.99 1.86 -8.91
C PHE A 204 9.04 0.72 -8.49
N LEU A 205 9.03 -0.34 -9.30
CA LEU A 205 8.26 -1.55 -9.06
C LEU A 205 9.20 -2.67 -8.62
N SER A 206 8.77 -3.42 -7.61
CA SER A 206 9.43 -4.68 -7.26
C SER A 206 8.40 -5.70 -6.86
N ALA A 207 8.55 -6.92 -7.39
CA ALA A 207 7.86 -8.05 -6.82
C ALA A 207 8.49 -8.41 -5.46
N GLY A 208 7.69 -8.96 -4.53
CA GLY A 208 8.16 -9.32 -3.20
C GLY A 208 9.36 -10.28 -3.24
N VAL A 209 10.27 -10.11 -2.27
CA VAL A 209 11.46 -10.97 -2.11
C VAL A 209 12.45 -10.94 -3.30
N SER A 210 12.46 -9.83 -4.05
CA SER A 210 13.35 -9.62 -5.21
C SER A 210 14.53 -8.68 -4.95
N GLY A 211 14.84 -8.36 -3.68
CA GLY A 211 15.95 -7.45 -3.33
C GLY A 211 15.59 -5.97 -3.21
N HIS A 212 14.30 -5.61 -3.20
CA HIS A 212 13.85 -4.21 -3.08
C HIS A 212 14.46 -3.48 -1.87
N ALA A 213 14.69 -4.14 -0.74
CA ALA A 213 15.24 -3.49 0.45
C ALA A 213 16.65 -2.93 0.21
N ALA A 214 17.47 -3.65 -0.56
CA ALA A 214 18.79 -3.17 -0.97
C ALA A 214 18.65 -2.02 -1.98
N MET A 215 17.82 -2.19 -3.01
CA MET A 215 17.58 -1.15 -4.02
C MET A 215 17.07 0.17 -3.42
N VAL A 216 16.13 0.10 -2.47
CA VAL A 216 15.63 1.25 -1.71
C VAL A 216 16.80 2.00 -1.06
N LYS A 217 17.68 1.28 -0.36
CA LYS A 217 18.83 1.87 0.32
C LYS A 217 19.82 2.50 -0.66
N PHE A 218 20.09 1.84 -1.78
CA PHE A 218 20.96 2.34 -2.84
C PHE A 218 20.42 3.62 -3.47
N LEU A 219 19.11 3.70 -3.71
CA LEU A 219 18.45 4.92 -4.19
C LEU A 219 18.51 6.05 -3.16
N GLU A 220 18.30 5.75 -1.87
CA GLU A 220 18.45 6.73 -0.77
C GLU A 220 19.88 7.28 -0.68
N ASP A 221 20.90 6.42 -0.80
CA ASP A 221 22.32 6.83 -0.82
C ASP A 221 22.67 7.66 -2.06
N CYS A 222 21.86 7.56 -3.13
CA CYS A 222 21.88 8.43 -4.30
C CYS A 222 20.99 9.67 -4.15
N ASN A 223 20.63 10.06 -2.92
CA ASN A 223 19.79 11.22 -2.60
C ASN A 223 18.39 11.19 -3.26
N CYS A 224 17.92 10.01 -3.65
CA CYS A 224 16.54 9.83 -4.04
C CYS A 224 15.66 9.76 -2.79
N ARG A 225 14.45 10.26 -2.91
CA ARG A 225 13.43 10.18 -1.89
C ARG A 225 12.39 9.18 -2.34
N LEU A 226 12.08 8.23 -1.48
CA LEU A 226 11.02 7.27 -1.72
C LEU A 226 10.29 6.99 -0.43
N PHE A 227 9.00 6.65 -0.56
CA PHE A 227 8.22 6.23 0.58
C PHE A 227 8.41 4.72 0.80
N SER A 228 9.34 4.35 1.68
CA SER A 228 9.67 2.95 1.99
C SER A 228 9.08 2.47 3.32
N LYS A 229 8.26 3.28 4.03
CA LYS A 229 7.71 2.85 5.32
C LYS A 229 6.85 1.61 5.12
N TYR A 230 6.98 0.71 6.08
CA TYR A 230 6.35 -0.60 6.16
C TYR A 230 4.81 -0.60 6.25
N SER A 231 4.09 0.43 5.80
CA SER A 231 2.62 0.40 5.73
C SER A 231 2.09 -0.64 4.73
N HIS A 232 2.96 -1.18 3.87
CA HIS A 232 2.67 -2.40 3.10
C HIS A 232 2.73 -3.70 3.92
N ARG A 233 3.31 -3.70 5.12
CA ARG A 233 3.20 -4.82 6.06
C ARG A 233 1.82 -4.76 6.71
N GLY A 234 0.86 -5.49 6.16
CA GLY A 234 -0.50 -5.61 6.71
C GLY A 234 -1.64 -5.39 5.72
N ASN A 235 -1.39 -5.49 4.40
CA ASN A 235 -2.42 -5.43 3.36
C ASN A 235 -3.20 -4.09 3.26
N ASN A 236 -2.68 -2.99 3.84
CA ASN A 236 -3.35 -1.68 3.85
C ASN A 236 -3.00 -0.81 2.64
N ILE A 237 -3.56 -1.15 1.48
CA ILE A 237 -3.34 -0.40 0.21
C ILE A 237 -3.85 1.04 0.30
N PHE A 238 -4.97 1.25 0.99
CA PHE A 238 -5.52 2.58 1.22
C PHE A 238 -4.54 3.47 2.01
N GLY A 239 -4.00 2.95 3.11
CA GLY A 239 -2.97 3.66 3.89
C GLY A 239 -1.72 3.97 3.06
N ALA A 240 -1.27 3.03 2.22
CA ALA A 240 -0.15 3.25 1.32
C ALA A 240 -0.40 4.37 0.30
N TYR A 241 -1.63 4.47 -0.24
CA TYR A 241 -2.01 5.60 -1.08
C TYR A 241 -1.93 6.91 -0.29
N CYS A 242 -2.55 6.98 0.89
CA CYS A 242 -2.56 8.20 1.70
C CYS A 242 -1.16 8.67 2.08
N ASP A 243 -0.30 7.72 2.45
CA ASP A 243 1.09 7.97 2.77
C ASP A 243 1.88 8.53 1.57
N GLN A 244 1.74 7.91 0.39
CA GLN A 244 2.42 8.37 -0.83
C GLN A 244 1.85 9.71 -1.31
N TYR A 245 0.55 9.94 -1.17
CA TYR A 245 -0.09 11.22 -1.44
C TYR A 245 0.52 12.33 -0.59
N ALA A 246 0.65 12.12 0.73
CA ALA A 246 1.28 13.08 1.63
C ALA A 246 2.78 13.26 1.36
N PHE A 247 3.49 12.18 1.01
CA PHE A 247 4.91 12.20 0.65
C PHE A 247 5.18 13.08 -0.58
N LEU A 248 4.34 12.95 -1.62
CA LEU A 248 4.48 13.66 -2.88
C LEU A 248 4.09 15.14 -2.78
N ASN A 249 3.48 15.60 -1.70
CA ASN A 249 3.30 17.04 -1.44
C ASN A 249 4.60 17.77 -1.07
N LYS A 250 5.72 17.05 -0.91
CA LYS A 250 7.04 17.61 -0.60
C LYS A 250 7.97 17.51 -1.80
N LYS A 251 8.50 18.64 -2.28
CA LYS A 251 9.46 18.70 -3.40
C LYS A 251 10.75 17.93 -3.11
N GLY A 252 11.34 17.35 -4.14
CA GLY A 252 12.60 16.60 -4.10
C GLY A 252 12.67 15.61 -5.27
N PHE A 253 13.80 14.90 -5.40
CA PHE A 253 13.93 13.80 -6.36
C PHE A 253 13.13 12.60 -5.85
N ASN A 254 11.82 12.63 -6.06
CA ASN A 254 10.90 11.64 -5.50
C ASN A 254 10.73 10.47 -6.48
N ILE A 255 10.66 9.26 -5.93
CA ILE A 255 10.35 8.03 -6.64
C ILE A 255 9.06 7.48 -6.05
N LEU A 256 8.11 7.18 -6.93
CA LEU A 256 6.87 6.51 -6.56
C LEU A 256 7.10 5.00 -6.50
N THR A 257 6.66 4.33 -5.44
CA THR A 257 7.03 2.92 -5.21
C THR A 257 5.81 2.02 -5.12
N PHE A 258 5.90 0.82 -5.70
CA PHE A 258 4.99 -0.27 -5.37
C PHE A 258 5.79 -1.55 -5.14
N PHE A 259 5.64 -2.11 -3.94
CA PHE A 259 6.29 -3.36 -3.55
C PHE A 259 5.22 -4.40 -3.27
N GLU A 260 5.26 -5.51 -4.00
CA GLU A 260 4.31 -6.60 -3.79
C GLU A 260 4.66 -7.36 -2.50
N TYR A 261 3.78 -7.31 -1.51
CA TYR A 261 3.90 -8.08 -0.27
C TYR A 261 2.62 -8.86 0.02
N GLY A 262 2.47 -10.01 -0.63
CA GLY A 262 1.53 -11.05 -0.21
C GLY A 262 0.11 -10.95 -0.76
N ILE A 263 -0.82 -11.53 -0.01
CA ILE A 263 -2.20 -11.74 -0.45
C ILE A 263 -3.03 -10.52 -0.05
N VAL A 264 -3.00 -9.48 -0.88
CA VAL A 264 -3.93 -8.34 -0.79
C VAL A 264 -5.04 -8.49 -1.84
N ASP A 265 -6.20 -7.91 -1.55
CA ASP A 265 -7.31 -7.83 -2.49
C ASP A 265 -6.87 -7.25 -3.84
N TYR A 266 -7.19 -7.99 -4.91
CA TYR A 266 -6.80 -7.65 -6.27
C TYR A 266 -7.39 -6.32 -6.72
N LYS A 267 -8.64 -6.00 -6.34
CA LYS A 267 -9.31 -4.76 -6.75
C LYS A 267 -8.64 -3.54 -6.11
N LEU A 268 -8.24 -3.64 -4.84
CA LEU A 268 -7.49 -2.57 -4.17
C LEU A 268 -6.11 -2.35 -4.81
N LYS A 269 -5.35 -3.42 -5.10
CA LYS A 269 -4.07 -3.31 -5.80
C LYS A 269 -4.22 -2.66 -7.17
N SER A 270 -5.18 -3.16 -7.96
CA SER A 270 -5.51 -2.63 -9.28
C SER A 270 -5.88 -1.15 -9.22
N LYS A 271 -6.71 -0.74 -8.24
CA LYS A 271 -7.04 0.66 -8.01
C LYS A 271 -5.79 1.48 -7.73
N PHE A 272 -4.95 1.05 -6.79
CA PHE A 272 -3.79 1.84 -6.41
C PHE A 272 -2.81 2.04 -7.55
N ILE A 273 -2.44 0.98 -8.27
CA ILE A 273 -1.54 1.05 -9.42
C ILE A 273 -2.18 1.88 -10.55
N GLY A 274 -3.48 1.75 -10.77
CA GLY A 274 -4.23 2.55 -11.75
C GLY A 274 -4.31 4.05 -11.43
N LEU A 275 -3.92 4.46 -10.22
CA LEU A 275 -3.81 5.89 -9.86
C LEU A 275 -2.40 6.46 -10.09
N PHE A 276 -1.48 5.68 -10.65
CA PHE A 276 -0.14 6.14 -11.01
C PHE A 276 -0.19 6.83 -12.38
N ASN A 277 0.79 7.67 -12.69
CA ASN A 277 0.91 8.30 -14.00
C ASN A 277 1.53 7.29 -14.99
N SER A 278 0.70 6.72 -15.86
CA SER A 278 1.06 5.72 -16.88
C SER A 278 2.03 6.21 -17.96
N LYS A 279 2.45 7.48 -17.92
CA LYS A 279 3.48 8.03 -18.83
C LYS A 279 4.87 8.07 -18.20
N LYS A 280 4.97 7.87 -16.88
CA LYS A 280 6.26 7.91 -16.18
C LYS A 280 7.08 6.68 -16.52
N ARG A 281 8.41 6.85 -16.56
CA ARG A 281 9.35 5.73 -16.73
C ARG A 281 9.23 4.79 -15.54
N VAL A 282 9.48 3.51 -15.79
CA VAL A 282 9.38 2.46 -14.77
C VAL A 282 10.74 1.78 -14.62
N LEU A 283 11.24 1.70 -13.39
CA LEU A 283 12.31 0.78 -13.01
C LEU A 283 11.65 -0.44 -12.39
N PHE A 284 11.86 -1.63 -12.97
CA PHE A 284 11.23 -2.86 -12.49
C PHE A 284 12.28 -3.89 -12.07
N LEU A 285 12.43 -4.07 -10.76
CA LEU A 285 13.28 -5.10 -10.18
C LEU A 285 12.61 -6.47 -10.23
N VAL A 286 13.28 -7.41 -10.88
CA VAL A 286 12.84 -8.79 -11.09
C VAL A 286 13.89 -9.77 -10.59
N ARG A 287 13.51 -11.04 -10.48
CA ARG A 287 14.37 -12.10 -9.95
C ARG A 287 13.85 -13.45 -10.40
N ASP A 288 14.75 -14.43 -10.52
CA ASP A 288 14.41 -15.84 -10.72
C ASP A 288 13.24 -16.28 -9.80
N PRO A 289 12.12 -16.76 -10.35
CA PRO A 289 10.93 -17.13 -9.59
C PRO A 289 11.18 -18.25 -8.57
N ILE A 290 12.07 -19.21 -8.86
CA ILE A 290 12.40 -20.31 -7.93
C ILE A 290 13.23 -19.77 -6.76
N GLU A 291 14.18 -18.88 -7.04
CA GLU A 291 14.92 -18.21 -5.97
C GLU A 291 14.02 -17.35 -5.08
N ARG A 292 13.03 -16.66 -5.66
CA ARG A 292 12.02 -15.90 -4.91
C ARG A 292 11.23 -16.80 -3.97
N LEU A 293 10.78 -17.96 -4.45
CA LEU A 293 10.08 -18.96 -3.64
C LEU A 293 10.96 -19.45 -2.49
N LYS A 294 12.21 -19.85 -2.78
CA LYS A 294 13.19 -20.27 -1.77
C LYS A 294 13.39 -19.20 -0.70
N SER A 295 13.65 -17.96 -1.12
CA SER A 295 13.83 -16.86 -0.17
C SER A 295 12.59 -16.59 0.67
N ARG A 296 11.38 -16.84 0.15
CA ARG A 296 10.14 -16.72 0.93
C ARG A 296 9.94 -17.87 1.92
N ILE A 297 10.26 -19.11 1.54
CA ILE A 297 10.24 -20.29 2.44
C ILE A 297 11.17 -20.07 3.63
N ASN A 298 12.37 -19.54 3.38
CA ASN A 298 13.37 -19.27 4.42
C ASN A 298 13.13 -17.94 5.18
N HIS A 299 12.03 -17.23 4.92
CA HIS A 299 11.80 -15.92 5.48
C HIS A 299 11.46 -16.01 6.98
N ILE A 300 12.20 -15.27 7.81
CA ILE A 300 11.96 -15.25 9.26
C ILE A 300 10.59 -14.63 9.58
N ALA A 301 9.94 -15.17 10.60
CA ALA A 301 8.71 -14.65 11.19
C ALA A 301 9.01 -13.88 12.49
N PRO A 302 8.12 -12.97 12.92
CA PRO A 302 8.24 -12.32 14.22
C PRO A 302 8.29 -13.34 15.36
N ASN A 303 9.28 -13.23 16.22
CA ASN A 303 9.36 -14.00 17.45
C ASN A 303 9.07 -13.10 18.65
N LYS A 304 7.87 -13.22 19.21
CA LYS A 304 7.46 -12.42 20.39
C LYS A 304 8.21 -12.79 21.68
N PHE A 305 8.91 -13.92 21.68
CA PHE A 305 9.69 -14.41 22.82
C PHE A 305 11.20 -14.16 22.65
N ALA A 306 11.62 -13.50 21.57
CA ALA A 306 13.02 -13.15 21.38
C ALA A 306 13.48 -12.14 22.45
N ILE A 307 14.64 -12.40 23.04
CA ILE A 307 15.24 -11.55 24.08
C ILE A 307 16.29 -10.66 23.42
N TYR A 308 16.03 -9.35 23.39
CA TYR A 308 16.98 -8.36 22.88
C TYR A 308 17.64 -7.53 23.99
N ASP A 309 17.09 -7.57 25.20
CA ASP A 309 17.56 -6.87 26.38
C ASP A 309 17.85 -7.91 27.47
N PHE A 310 19.09 -7.96 27.93
CA PHE A 310 19.57 -9.00 28.86
C PHE A 310 20.71 -8.46 29.74
N ASN A 311 21.16 -9.25 30.72
CA ASN A 311 22.21 -8.86 31.67
C ASN A 311 23.26 -9.98 31.83
N LEU A 312 24.29 -9.73 32.65
CA LEU A 312 25.40 -10.66 32.89
C LEU A 312 25.00 -12.02 33.49
N ASN A 313 23.79 -12.15 34.05
CA ASN A 313 23.27 -13.40 34.59
C ASN A 313 22.42 -14.20 33.58
N SER A 314 22.18 -13.64 32.39
CA SER A 314 21.28 -14.22 31.39
C SER A 314 21.96 -15.38 30.65
N ASN A 315 21.20 -16.43 30.34
CA ASN A 315 21.69 -17.58 29.59
C ASN A 315 21.91 -17.22 28.11
N VAL A 316 23.17 -17.20 27.67
CA VAL A 316 23.53 -16.82 26.29
C VAL A 316 22.84 -17.68 25.23
N LYS A 317 22.61 -18.97 25.49
CA LYS A 317 21.96 -19.89 24.53
C LYS A 317 20.47 -19.55 24.31
N GLU A 318 19.81 -19.05 25.34
CA GLU A 318 18.41 -18.61 25.26
C GLU A 318 18.31 -17.27 24.52
N ILE A 319 19.23 -16.35 24.79
CA ILE A 319 19.26 -15.00 24.20
C ILE A 319 19.43 -15.07 22.68
N VAL A 320 20.34 -15.91 22.19
CA VAL A 320 20.60 -16.04 20.74
C VAL A 320 19.50 -16.82 20.01
N ASN A 321 18.53 -17.42 20.71
CA ASN A 321 17.42 -18.16 20.11
C ASN A 321 16.28 -17.23 19.63
N VAL A 322 16.58 -16.36 18.67
CA VAL A 322 15.63 -15.32 18.21
C VAL A 322 14.83 -15.69 16.96
N LYS A 323 15.35 -16.57 16.10
CA LYS A 323 14.75 -16.85 14.80
C LYS A 323 13.56 -17.81 14.91
N LYS A 324 12.47 -17.43 14.27
CA LYS A 324 11.33 -18.27 13.92
C LYS A 324 11.04 -18.10 12.43
N TYR A 325 10.30 -19.01 11.83
CA TYR A 325 10.02 -19.03 10.40
C TYR A 325 8.51 -19.11 10.15
N TYR A 326 8.07 -18.53 9.04
CA TYR A 326 6.69 -18.74 8.59
C TYR A 326 6.52 -20.18 8.11
N SER A 327 5.40 -20.78 8.45
CA SER A 327 5.00 -22.12 8.01
C SER A 327 3.62 -22.12 7.38
N LYS A 328 3.23 -23.25 6.78
CA LYS A 328 1.87 -23.43 6.25
C LYS A 328 0.80 -23.14 7.31
N ASN A 329 1.07 -23.55 8.55
CA ASN A 329 0.13 -23.52 9.67
C ASN A 329 0.50 -22.49 10.76
N GLY A 330 1.33 -21.49 10.44
CA GLY A 330 1.66 -20.40 11.37
C GLY A 330 3.16 -20.08 11.44
N ILE A 331 3.75 -20.27 12.62
CA ILE A 331 5.14 -19.90 12.92
C ILE A 331 5.83 -21.11 13.56
N ASN A 332 6.99 -21.50 13.01
CA ASN A 332 7.76 -22.68 13.43
C ASN A 332 9.22 -22.33 13.77
N ASP A 333 9.93 -23.27 14.40
CA ASP A 333 11.38 -23.21 14.65
C ASP A 333 12.27 -23.51 13.43
N PHE A 334 11.66 -24.06 12.38
CA PHE A 334 12.30 -24.44 11.13
C PHE A 334 11.53 -23.85 9.95
N PRO A 335 12.22 -23.50 8.85
CA PRO A 335 11.56 -23.22 7.58
C PRO A 335 10.65 -24.39 7.19
N ASP A 336 9.54 -24.10 6.54
CA ASP A 336 8.57 -25.12 6.10
C ASP A 336 8.28 -24.95 4.62
N ILE A 337 8.71 -25.91 3.81
CA ILE A 337 8.53 -25.89 2.36
C ILE A 337 7.05 -26.01 1.94
N ASN A 338 6.19 -26.58 2.81
CA ASN A 338 4.75 -26.72 2.52
C ASN A 338 4.02 -25.37 2.48
N ILE A 339 4.66 -24.28 2.94
CA ILE A 339 4.14 -22.92 2.77
C ILE A 339 3.91 -22.57 1.29
N LEU A 340 4.58 -23.25 0.34
CA LEU A 340 4.38 -23.07 -1.09
C LEU A 340 2.91 -23.19 -1.51
N GLU A 341 2.13 -24.07 -0.87
CA GLU A 341 0.69 -24.20 -1.13
C GLU A 341 -0.06 -22.87 -0.95
N ASN A 342 0.34 -22.08 0.05
CA ASN A 342 -0.22 -20.76 0.34
C ASN A 342 0.37 -19.66 -0.56
N LEU A 343 1.61 -19.83 -1.04
CA LEU A 343 2.34 -18.82 -1.81
C LEU A 343 1.97 -18.84 -3.30
N LEU A 344 1.68 -20.01 -3.87
CA LEU A 344 1.38 -20.20 -5.29
C LEU A 344 -0.01 -19.68 -5.65
N THR A 345 -0.15 -18.36 -5.58
CA THR A 345 -1.33 -17.59 -5.98
C THR A 345 -0.90 -16.56 -7.03
N PHE A 346 -1.83 -16.12 -7.89
CA PHE A 346 -1.55 -15.06 -8.87
C PHE A 346 -1.01 -13.77 -8.22
N ASN A 347 -1.37 -13.54 -6.96
CA ASN A 347 -0.97 -12.34 -6.21
C ASN A 347 0.51 -12.30 -5.84
N PHE A 348 1.21 -13.43 -5.76
CA PHE A 348 2.63 -13.44 -5.36
C PHE A 348 3.57 -12.95 -6.47
N PHE A 349 3.23 -13.23 -7.73
CA PHE A 349 4.04 -12.86 -8.89
C PHE A 349 3.60 -11.53 -9.49
N CYS A 350 2.31 -11.36 -9.80
CA CYS A 350 1.61 -10.14 -10.21
C CYS A 350 2.32 -9.19 -11.20
N TYR A 351 3.32 -9.67 -11.94
CA TYR A 351 4.06 -8.90 -12.94
C TYR A 351 3.12 -8.36 -14.01
N LYS A 352 2.13 -9.16 -14.45
CA LYS A 352 1.17 -8.75 -15.46
C LYS A 352 0.32 -7.56 -15.01
N LEU A 353 -0.25 -7.62 -13.81
CA LEU A 353 -1.05 -6.53 -13.25
C LEU A 353 -0.25 -5.23 -13.20
N LEU A 354 1.01 -5.32 -12.74
CA LEU A 354 1.89 -4.17 -12.64
C LEU A 354 2.15 -3.54 -14.01
N ILE A 355 2.40 -4.36 -15.04
CA ILE A 355 2.74 -3.89 -16.38
C ILE A 355 1.53 -3.36 -17.15
N ASP A 356 0.33 -3.90 -16.89
CA ASP A 356 -0.87 -3.56 -17.66
C ASP A 356 -1.22 -2.06 -17.59
N PHE A 357 -0.89 -1.39 -16.48
CA PHE A 357 -1.04 0.06 -16.33
C PHE A 357 0.11 0.90 -16.93
N PHE A 358 1.22 0.26 -17.32
CA PHE A 358 2.43 0.89 -17.85
C PHE A 358 2.77 0.43 -19.27
N ARG A 359 1.84 -0.17 -20.02
CA ARG A 359 2.09 -0.66 -21.39
C ARG A 359 2.58 0.41 -22.38
N LYS A 360 2.31 1.70 -22.09
CA LYS A 360 2.77 2.85 -22.88
C LYS A 360 4.02 3.53 -22.29
N SER A 361 4.47 3.10 -21.12
CA SER A 361 5.69 3.61 -20.48
C SER A 361 6.93 2.89 -21.00
N HIS A 362 8.07 3.56 -20.87
CA HIS A 362 9.36 2.90 -20.96
C HIS A 362 9.64 2.12 -19.66
N ILE A 363 9.61 0.78 -19.74
CA ILE A 363 9.89 -0.13 -18.63
C ILE A 363 11.34 -0.61 -18.71
N PHE A 364 12.13 -0.31 -17.68
CA PHE A 364 13.50 -0.76 -17.52
C PHE A 364 13.54 -1.91 -16.50
N TYR A 365 13.66 -3.14 -16.99
CA TYR A 365 13.87 -4.29 -16.12
C TYR A 365 15.32 -4.36 -15.63
N ILE A 366 15.48 -4.70 -14.36
CA ILE A 366 16.76 -4.98 -13.73
C ILE A 366 16.65 -6.28 -12.97
N ASP A 367 17.61 -7.17 -13.18
CA ASP A 367 17.66 -8.42 -12.44
C ASP A 367 18.30 -8.21 -11.05
N MET A 368 17.87 -8.99 -10.05
CA MET A 368 18.45 -8.94 -8.71
C MET A 368 19.96 -9.24 -8.71
N GLU A 369 20.45 -10.07 -9.62
CA GLU A 369 21.89 -10.32 -9.77
C GLU A 369 22.69 -9.05 -10.08
N GLU A 370 22.10 -8.05 -10.74
CA GLU A 370 22.75 -6.78 -11.07
C GLU A 370 22.95 -5.88 -9.84
N ILE A 371 22.21 -6.12 -8.75
CA ILE A 371 22.32 -5.37 -7.49
C ILE A 371 23.02 -6.14 -6.38
N LYS A 372 23.70 -7.25 -6.71
CA LYS A 372 24.60 -7.93 -5.78
C LYS A 372 25.89 -7.13 -5.55
N PRO A 373 26.59 -7.34 -4.43
CA PRO A 373 27.76 -6.55 -4.03
C PRO A 373 28.84 -6.36 -5.13
N ALA A 374 29.04 -7.37 -5.99
CA ALA A 374 30.02 -7.32 -7.06
C ALA A 374 29.68 -6.34 -8.20
N LYS A 375 28.39 -6.03 -8.41
CA LYS A 375 27.90 -5.24 -9.55
C LYS A 375 27.13 -3.97 -9.15
N ALA A 376 26.57 -3.94 -7.94
CA ALA A 376 25.61 -2.93 -7.50
C ALA A 376 26.09 -1.48 -7.72
N PHE A 377 27.35 -1.16 -7.42
CA PHE A 377 27.87 0.20 -7.61
C PHE A 377 27.83 0.65 -9.08
N ASP A 378 28.33 -0.20 -9.98
CA ASP A 378 28.40 0.09 -11.41
C ASP A 378 26.98 0.13 -12.02
N THR A 379 26.12 -0.78 -11.59
CA THR A 379 24.70 -0.79 -11.94
C THR A 379 24.00 0.51 -11.51
N MET A 380 24.23 0.97 -10.28
CA MET A 380 23.65 2.22 -9.78
C MET A 380 24.20 3.45 -10.50
N CYS A 381 25.46 3.43 -10.96
CA CYS A 381 26.00 4.45 -11.84
C CYS A 381 25.23 4.54 -13.17
N VAL A 382 25.01 3.40 -13.83
CA VAL A 382 24.25 3.33 -15.08
C VAL A 382 22.80 3.79 -14.89
N LEU A 383 22.18 3.38 -13.78
CA LEU A 383 20.83 3.83 -13.43
C LEU A 383 20.77 5.34 -13.15
N ALA A 384 21.79 5.90 -12.51
CA ALA A 384 21.86 7.35 -12.25
C ALA A 384 21.85 8.13 -13.56
N ASP A 385 22.65 7.71 -14.53
CA ASP A 385 22.72 8.35 -15.84
C ASP A 385 21.39 8.20 -16.60
N LYS A 386 20.76 7.02 -16.55
CA LYS A 386 19.48 6.76 -17.22
C LYS A 386 18.33 7.54 -16.59
N PHE A 387 18.22 7.56 -15.27
CA PHE A 387 17.06 8.11 -14.57
C PHE A 387 17.26 9.55 -14.09
N GLY A 388 18.48 10.07 -14.11
CA GLY A 388 18.81 11.46 -13.79
C GLY A 388 18.98 11.75 -12.30
N PHE A 389 19.21 10.73 -11.47
CA PHE A 389 19.49 10.93 -10.04
C PHE A 389 20.98 11.12 -9.77
N LYS A 390 21.33 11.52 -8.54
CA LYS A 390 22.72 11.78 -8.15
C LYS A 390 23.55 10.49 -8.22
N ARG A 391 24.62 10.51 -9.00
CA ARG A 391 25.53 9.36 -9.15
C ARG A 391 26.11 8.92 -7.80
N PRO A 392 26.23 7.60 -7.54
CA PRO A 392 26.88 7.11 -6.32
C PRO A 392 28.36 7.50 -6.31
N VAL A 393 28.88 7.80 -5.12
CA VAL A 393 30.29 8.22 -4.91
C VAL A 393 31.06 7.19 -4.09
N ASP A 394 30.45 6.69 -3.03
CA ASP A 394 31.09 5.76 -2.11
C ASP A 394 30.69 4.32 -2.41
N LYS A 395 31.62 3.55 -2.98
CA LYS A 395 31.42 2.15 -3.37
C LYS A 395 31.01 1.26 -2.20
N ILE A 396 31.44 1.59 -0.97
CA ILE A 396 31.17 0.74 0.19
C ILE A 396 29.68 0.66 0.51
N ASN A 397 28.91 1.72 0.22
CA ASN A 397 27.47 1.75 0.50
C ASN A 397 26.69 0.75 -0.37
N PHE A 398 27.29 0.28 -1.46
CA PHE A 398 26.67 -0.63 -2.44
C PHE A 398 27.17 -2.07 -2.32
N SER A 399 28.10 -2.37 -1.40
CA SER A 399 28.64 -3.72 -1.21
C SER A 399 27.94 -4.53 -0.11
N HIS A 400 26.95 -3.95 0.57
CA HIS A 400 26.31 -4.56 1.72
C HIS A 400 25.13 -5.48 1.36
N ILE A 401 24.97 -6.57 2.11
CA ILE A 401 23.82 -7.47 2.02
C ILE A 401 22.85 -7.10 3.15
N VAL A 402 21.63 -6.66 2.79
CA VAL A 402 20.62 -6.21 3.77
C VAL A 402 20.06 -7.38 4.61
N PHE A 403 19.87 -8.54 3.99
CA PHE A 403 19.41 -9.78 4.62
C PHE A 403 20.57 -10.77 4.70
N ASP A 404 21.57 -10.44 5.52
CA ASP A 404 22.69 -11.33 5.82
C ASP A 404 22.33 -12.35 6.92
N ASP A 405 23.30 -13.17 7.30
CA ASP A 405 23.13 -14.21 8.31
C ASP A 405 22.71 -13.65 9.70
N THR A 406 22.98 -12.37 9.95
CA THR A 406 22.67 -11.64 11.20
C THR A 406 21.24 -11.09 11.25
N ILE A 407 20.43 -11.30 10.21
CA ILE A 407 19.04 -10.83 10.19
C ILE A 407 18.25 -11.39 11.38
N GLY A 408 17.51 -10.52 12.07
CA GLY A 408 16.69 -10.89 13.23
C GLY A 408 17.44 -10.90 14.57
N TYR A 409 18.76 -10.71 14.60
CA TYR A 409 19.50 -10.65 15.87
C TYR A 409 19.65 -9.23 16.43
N PHE A 410 19.97 -8.26 15.58
CA PHE A 410 20.44 -6.95 16.04
C PHE A 410 19.41 -5.82 15.86
N PRO A 411 19.44 -4.79 16.73
CA PRO A 411 20.38 -4.60 17.86
C PRO A 411 20.02 -5.40 19.11
N MET A 412 21.05 -5.84 19.84
CA MET A 412 20.97 -6.47 21.17
C MET A 412 21.58 -5.54 22.24
N ARG A 413 21.06 -5.60 23.46
CA ARG A 413 21.40 -4.70 24.58
C ARG A 413 21.76 -5.50 25.82
N LEU A 414 23.03 -5.44 26.18
CA LEU A 414 23.54 -5.99 27.43
C LEU A 414 23.55 -4.89 28.49
N HIS A 415 22.77 -5.09 29.55
CA HIS A 415 22.70 -4.23 30.72
C HIS A 415 23.78 -4.66 31.73
N VAL A 416 24.67 -3.73 32.05
CA VAL A 416 25.74 -3.91 33.04
C VAL A 416 25.60 -2.79 34.06
N GLU A 417 25.01 -3.10 35.21
CA GLU A 417 24.59 -2.09 36.20
C GLU A 417 23.65 -1.05 35.56
N ASP A 418 24.01 0.23 35.56
CA ASP A 418 23.29 1.33 34.92
C ASP A 418 23.74 1.59 33.46
N MET A 419 24.70 0.82 32.93
CA MET A 419 25.25 0.95 31.59
C MET A 419 24.55 0.03 30.58
N ILE A 420 24.45 0.49 29.32
CA ILE A 420 23.87 -0.30 28.22
C ILE A 420 24.90 -0.47 27.11
N ILE A 421 25.43 -1.69 26.98
CA ILE A 421 26.29 -2.09 25.88
C ILE A 421 25.41 -2.53 24.70
N ILE A 422 25.55 -1.86 23.56
CA ILE A 422 24.81 -2.16 22.33
C ILE A 422 25.65 -3.05 21.43
N ILE A 423 25.10 -4.22 21.09
CA ILE A 423 25.70 -5.16 20.14
C ILE A 423 24.93 -5.06 18.84
N THR A 424 25.58 -4.63 17.76
CA THR A 424 24.92 -4.44 16.47
C THR A 424 25.91 -4.42 15.31
N THR A 425 25.42 -4.40 14.08
CA THR A 425 26.30 -4.27 12.91
C THR A 425 26.68 -2.81 12.66
N LEU A 426 27.86 -2.55 12.10
CA LEU A 426 28.35 -1.22 11.71
C LEU A 426 27.33 -0.46 10.85
N LEU A 427 26.66 -1.16 9.94
CA LEU A 427 25.61 -0.59 9.09
C LEU A 427 24.42 -0.11 9.92
N ARG A 428 23.89 -0.94 10.81
CA ARG A 428 22.76 -0.60 11.68
C ARG A 428 23.14 0.53 12.65
N ALA A 429 24.37 0.53 13.17
CA ALA A 429 24.89 1.61 14.00
C ALA A 429 24.89 2.97 13.26
N LYS A 430 25.35 3.01 12.00
CA LYS A 430 25.27 4.21 11.15
C LYS A 430 23.82 4.68 10.94
N GLN A 431 22.90 3.75 10.75
CA GLN A 431 21.48 4.04 10.50
C GLN A 431 20.75 4.60 11.73
N MET A 432 21.13 4.17 12.94
CA MET A 432 20.46 4.55 14.18
C MET A 432 20.64 6.04 14.56
N ARG A 433 21.51 6.82 13.88
CA ARG A 433 21.84 8.23 14.22
C ARG A 433 22.17 8.48 15.71
N GLN A 434 22.45 7.44 16.49
CA GLN A 434 22.98 7.52 17.86
C GLN A 434 24.50 7.75 17.87
N SER A 435 25.09 8.10 16.72
CA SER A 435 26.50 7.93 16.40
C SER A 435 27.43 9.06 16.82
N LYS A 436 26.99 10.01 17.65
CA LYS A 436 27.95 10.90 18.33
C LYS A 436 28.30 10.42 19.73
N GLU A 437 27.42 9.66 20.39
CA GLU A 437 27.60 9.28 21.79
C GLU A 437 28.21 7.90 21.98
N TYR A 438 28.03 6.98 21.04
CA TYR A 438 28.48 5.59 21.17
C TYR A 438 29.70 5.31 20.29
N ILE A 439 30.78 4.79 20.88
CA ILE A 439 32.02 4.41 20.19
C ILE A 439 32.12 2.88 20.14
N ASN A 440 32.68 2.36 19.04
CA ASN A 440 32.94 0.93 18.88
C ASN A 440 34.18 0.50 19.69
N PHE A 441 33.98 -0.30 20.72
CA PHE A 441 35.01 -0.82 21.62
C PHE A 441 35.30 -2.31 21.42
N THR A 442 34.92 -2.92 20.29
CA THR A 442 35.15 -4.36 20.05
C THR A 442 36.61 -4.77 20.33
N LYS A 443 37.60 -3.96 19.93
CA LYS A 443 39.03 -4.28 20.11
C LYS A 443 39.48 -4.33 21.58
N GLU A 444 38.73 -3.72 22.50
CA GLU A 444 39.05 -3.74 23.93
C GLU A 444 38.53 -5.03 24.60
N PHE A 445 37.50 -5.66 24.03
CA PHE A 445 36.88 -6.87 24.55
C PHE A 445 37.38 -8.16 23.88
N PHE A 446 37.96 -8.06 22.68
CA PHE A 446 38.36 -9.22 21.88
C PHE A 446 39.78 -9.04 21.32
N ASP A 447 40.65 -10.00 21.64
CA ASP A 447 42.05 -9.97 21.21
C ASP A 447 42.21 -10.40 19.74
N LYS A 448 41.22 -11.15 19.21
CA LYS A 448 41.14 -11.58 17.81
C LYS A 448 39.96 -10.91 17.10
N PRO A 449 40.04 -10.67 15.78
CA PRO A 449 38.88 -10.24 15.00
C PRO A 449 37.72 -11.22 15.13
N LEU A 450 36.49 -10.69 15.20
CA LEU A 450 35.27 -11.49 15.20
C LEU A 450 35.05 -12.16 13.84
N LYS A 451 34.37 -13.32 13.80
CA LYS A 451 34.00 -14.00 12.55
C LYS A 451 33.18 -13.08 11.61
N TYR A 452 32.33 -12.24 12.20
CA TYR A 452 31.56 -11.23 11.48
C TYR A 452 32.22 -9.86 11.60
N GLU A 453 33.01 -9.47 10.59
CA GLU A 453 33.77 -8.19 10.60
C GLU A 453 32.89 -6.94 10.77
N ASN A 454 31.61 -7.04 10.37
CA ASN A 454 30.66 -5.95 10.51
C ASN A 454 30.01 -5.88 11.91
N LEU A 455 30.28 -6.80 12.83
CA LEU A 455 29.72 -6.81 14.18
C LEU A 455 30.53 -5.89 15.11
N GLY A 456 29.84 -5.09 15.90
CA GLY A 456 30.44 -4.12 16.81
C GLY A 456 29.81 -4.11 18.20
N ILE A 457 30.64 -3.79 19.19
CA ILE A 457 30.24 -3.52 20.57
C ILE A 457 30.33 -2.01 20.80
N PHE A 458 29.20 -1.39 21.09
CA PHE A 458 29.07 0.05 21.18
C PHE A 458 28.67 0.48 22.59
N LEU A 459 29.40 1.43 23.15
CA LEU A 459 29.16 1.99 24.49
C LEU A 459 29.51 3.49 24.49
N LYS A 460 28.96 4.27 25.44
CA LYS A 460 29.38 5.66 25.60
C LYS A 460 30.81 5.72 26.16
N PRO A 461 31.67 6.66 25.71
CA PRO A 461 33.04 6.77 26.21
C PRO A 461 33.16 6.92 27.74
N GLN A 462 32.23 7.66 28.34
CA GLN A 462 32.20 7.88 29.79
C GLN A 462 31.83 6.58 30.55
N GLU A 463 30.86 5.82 30.04
CA GLU A 463 30.46 4.52 30.58
C GLU A 463 31.58 3.48 30.41
N PHE A 464 32.26 3.48 29.26
CA PHE A 464 33.43 2.63 29.04
C PHE A 464 34.57 2.97 30.01
N GLY A 465 34.81 4.26 30.26
CA GLY A 465 35.78 4.72 31.25
C GLY A 465 35.46 4.21 32.66
N ARG A 466 34.19 4.29 33.08
CA ARG A 466 33.71 3.73 34.35
C ARG A 466 33.89 2.21 34.41
N LEU A 467 33.50 1.50 33.36
CA LEU A 467 33.64 0.04 33.29
C LEU A 467 35.11 -0.37 33.41
N LYS A 468 36.05 0.36 32.79
CA LYS A 468 37.49 0.07 32.84
C LYS A 468 38.11 0.34 34.22
N GLN A 469 37.53 1.23 35.02
CA GLN A 469 37.98 1.51 36.39
C GLN A 469 37.62 0.37 37.35
N ASP A 470 36.50 -0.31 37.13
CA ASP A 470 36.15 -1.54 37.85
C ASP A 470 36.70 -2.77 37.12
N SER A 471 37.93 -3.15 37.45
CA SER A 471 38.60 -4.30 36.84
C SER A 471 37.79 -5.60 36.93
N LYS A 472 37.08 -5.83 38.04
CA LYS A 472 36.29 -7.05 38.24
C LYS A 472 35.07 -7.06 37.34
N LEU A 473 34.33 -5.95 37.28
CA LEU A 473 33.17 -5.82 36.41
C LEU A 473 33.58 -5.87 34.93
N PHE A 474 34.70 -5.25 34.56
CA PHE A 474 35.27 -5.31 33.22
C PHE A 474 35.56 -6.76 32.81
N ASP A 475 36.25 -7.54 33.67
CA ASP A 475 36.60 -8.94 33.39
C ASP A 475 35.37 -9.85 33.27
N VAL A 476 34.37 -9.67 34.15
CA VAL A 476 33.10 -10.40 34.07
C VAL A 476 32.37 -10.05 32.77
N THR A 477 32.33 -8.76 32.40
CA THR A 477 31.70 -8.29 31.16
C THR A 477 32.42 -8.83 29.92
N LYS A 478 33.76 -8.77 29.89
CA LYS A 478 34.59 -9.32 28.81
C LYS A 478 34.33 -10.81 28.64
N ARG A 479 34.32 -11.58 29.74
CA ARG A 479 34.05 -13.03 29.70
C ARG A 479 32.64 -13.34 29.20
N TYR A 480 31.64 -12.60 29.68
CA TYR A 480 30.26 -12.77 29.23
C TYR A 480 30.10 -12.48 27.73
N LEU A 481 30.69 -11.38 27.24
CA LEU A 481 30.67 -11.03 25.82
C LEU A 481 31.36 -12.09 24.94
N ASN A 482 32.46 -12.69 25.41
CA ASN A 482 33.10 -13.81 24.70
C ASN A 482 32.16 -15.02 24.58
N ASN A 483 31.56 -15.46 25.69
CA ASN A 483 30.59 -16.57 25.67
C ASN A 483 29.37 -16.26 24.81
N PHE A 484 28.91 -15.01 24.83
CA PHE A 484 27.79 -14.56 24.01
C PHE A 484 28.12 -14.63 22.51
N ILE A 485 29.29 -14.14 22.09
CA ILE A 485 29.71 -14.17 20.68
C ILE A 485 29.88 -15.62 20.20
N GLU A 486 30.49 -16.49 21.00
CA GLU A 486 30.64 -17.91 20.67
C GLU A 486 29.26 -18.57 20.48
N ALA A 487 28.34 -18.40 21.43
CA ALA A 487 26.98 -18.93 21.31
C ALA A 487 26.21 -18.34 20.12
N LEU A 488 26.43 -17.07 19.80
CA LEU A 488 25.83 -16.42 18.64
C LEU A 488 26.34 -17.03 17.33
N GLU A 489 27.66 -17.22 17.21
CA GLU A 489 28.28 -17.80 16.02
C GLU A 489 27.81 -19.23 15.78
N GLU A 490 27.81 -20.07 16.83
CA GLU A 490 27.25 -21.41 16.80
C GLU A 490 25.78 -21.39 16.38
N ARG A 491 24.98 -20.50 16.97
CA ARG A 491 23.56 -20.42 16.66
C ARG A 491 23.32 -19.98 15.21
N ILE A 492 24.09 -19.03 14.69
CA ILE A 492 23.96 -18.61 13.30
C ILE A 492 24.28 -19.77 12.36
N ASP A 493 25.34 -20.54 12.61
CA ASP A 493 25.69 -21.70 11.78
C ASP A 493 24.58 -22.77 11.82
N LEU A 494 24.00 -23.03 12.99
CA LEU A 494 22.82 -23.90 13.12
C LEU A 494 21.63 -23.39 12.31
N GLU A 495 21.32 -22.10 12.36
CA GLU A 495 20.21 -21.51 11.60
C GLU A 495 20.45 -21.58 10.09
N LYS A 496 21.68 -21.40 9.63
CA LYS A 496 22.05 -21.53 8.21
C LYS A 496 21.86 -22.96 7.71
N ALA A 497 22.18 -23.96 8.54
CA ALA A 497 22.02 -25.37 8.18
C ALA A 497 20.55 -25.76 7.98
N LYS A 498 19.59 -25.05 8.58
CA LYS A 498 18.14 -25.31 8.41
C LYS A 498 17.58 -24.83 7.06
N LEU A 499 18.27 -23.93 6.37
CA LEU A 499 17.70 -23.21 5.24
C LEU A 499 17.62 -24.07 3.99
N PHE A 500 16.46 -24.05 3.33
CA PHE A 500 16.29 -24.72 2.04
C PHE A 500 17.11 -24.02 0.95
N LYS A 501 17.62 -24.83 0.02
CA LYS A 501 18.29 -24.41 -1.20
C LYS A 501 17.32 -24.49 -2.37
N GLU A 502 17.68 -23.88 -3.48
CA GLU A 502 16.87 -23.86 -4.70
C GLU A 502 16.62 -25.28 -5.23
N LYS A 503 17.60 -26.18 -5.10
CA LYS A 503 17.45 -27.60 -5.46
C LYS A 503 16.37 -28.30 -4.63
N ASP A 504 16.23 -27.96 -3.35
CA ASP A 504 15.21 -28.55 -2.49
C ASP A 504 13.81 -28.12 -2.94
N VAL A 505 13.66 -26.86 -3.38
CA VAL A 505 12.42 -26.34 -3.97
C VAL A 505 12.08 -27.05 -5.27
N LEU A 506 13.06 -27.25 -6.16
CA LEU A 506 12.87 -27.97 -7.42
C LEU A 506 12.47 -29.42 -7.19
N ASN A 507 13.16 -30.13 -6.27
CA ASN A 507 12.83 -31.51 -5.92
C ASN A 507 11.41 -31.63 -5.35
N TYR A 508 11.03 -30.72 -4.45
CA TYR A 508 9.67 -30.70 -3.90
C TYR A 508 8.60 -30.49 -4.99
N LEU A 509 8.85 -29.60 -5.95
CA LEU A 509 7.95 -29.40 -7.10
C LEU A 509 7.96 -30.60 -8.07
N LYS A 510 9.09 -31.31 -8.19
CA LYS A 510 9.17 -32.54 -8.99
C LYS A 510 8.22 -33.60 -8.45
N GLU A 511 8.22 -33.80 -7.13
CA GLU A 511 7.38 -34.76 -6.43
C GLU A 511 5.91 -34.31 -6.33
N ASN A 512 5.66 -33.01 -6.22
CA ASN A 512 4.31 -32.45 -6.13
C ASN A 512 3.78 -31.95 -7.48
N LYS A 513 3.16 -32.85 -8.26
CA LYS A 513 2.59 -32.57 -9.58
C LYS A 513 1.59 -31.40 -9.58
N GLU A 514 0.69 -31.34 -8.60
CA GLU A 514 -0.34 -30.30 -8.54
C GLU A 514 0.29 -28.91 -8.42
N LEU A 515 1.22 -28.71 -7.47
CA LEU A 515 1.89 -27.43 -7.27
C LEU A 515 2.81 -27.07 -8.45
N ARG A 516 3.47 -28.05 -9.08
CA ARG A 516 4.26 -27.82 -10.30
C ARG A 516 3.41 -27.26 -11.43
N VAL A 517 2.31 -27.93 -11.77
CA VAL A 517 1.40 -27.50 -12.84
C VAL A 517 0.81 -26.13 -12.51
N LYS A 518 0.43 -25.90 -11.26
CA LYS A 518 -0.07 -24.61 -10.79
C LYS A 518 0.96 -23.49 -10.97
N LEU A 519 2.21 -23.71 -10.55
CA LEU A 519 3.29 -22.74 -10.71
C LEU A 519 3.58 -22.47 -12.19
N LYS A 520 3.66 -23.50 -13.03
CA LYS A 520 3.89 -23.36 -14.48
C LYS A 520 2.82 -22.47 -15.13
N ASN A 521 1.55 -22.75 -14.85
CA ASN A 521 0.42 -21.96 -15.35
C ASN A 521 0.44 -20.50 -14.90
N ILE A 522 0.94 -20.21 -13.69
CA ILE A 522 1.12 -18.85 -13.20
C ILE A 522 2.27 -18.17 -13.95
N LEU A 523 3.45 -18.79 -13.99
CA LEU A 523 4.64 -18.20 -14.60
C LEU A 523 4.47 -17.96 -16.10
N ASP A 524 3.78 -18.84 -16.81
CA ASP A 524 3.49 -18.66 -18.25
C ASP A 524 2.65 -17.42 -18.53
N LYS A 525 1.79 -17.01 -17.59
CA LYS A 525 0.97 -15.80 -17.70
C LYS A 525 1.71 -14.55 -17.23
N GLU A 526 2.46 -14.67 -16.14
CA GLU A 526 3.10 -13.52 -15.49
C GLU A 526 4.39 -13.08 -16.20
N LEU A 527 5.11 -14.00 -16.84
CA LEU A 527 6.41 -13.71 -17.46
C LEU A 527 6.36 -13.32 -18.94
N VAL A 528 5.17 -13.25 -19.57
CA VAL A 528 5.02 -12.97 -21.02
C VAL A 528 5.76 -11.70 -21.43
N HIS A 529 5.51 -10.60 -20.73
CA HIS A 529 6.06 -9.31 -21.13
C HIS A 529 7.58 -9.23 -20.94
N ILE A 530 8.13 -9.80 -19.85
CA ILE A 530 9.58 -9.80 -19.64
C ILE A 530 10.28 -10.73 -20.64
N LYS A 531 9.71 -11.89 -20.98
CA LYS A 531 10.24 -12.76 -22.05
C LYS A 531 10.31 -12.04 -23.39
N GLN A 532 9.33 -11.18 -23.69
CA GLN A 532 9.30 -10.40 -24.93
C GLN A 532 10.34 -9.27 -24.95
N HIS A 533 10.53 -8.55 -23.84
CA HIS A 533 11.33 -7.31 -23.83
C HIS A 533 12.75 -7.49 -23.30
N ARG A 534 12.98 -8.48 -22.43
CA ARG A 534 14.28 -8.83 -21.83
C ARG A 534 14.44 -10.35 -21.72
N PRO A 535 14.45 -11.07 -22.86
CA PRO A 535 14.68 -12.51 -22.87
C PRO A 535 16.05 -12.88 -22.28
N ASP A 536 17.02 -11.98 -22.35
CA ASP A 536 18.35 -12.11 -21.74
C ASP A 536 18.28 -12.29 -20.22
N ILE A 537 17.44 -11.51 -19.53
CA ILE A 537 17.21 -11.67 -18.08
C ILE A 537 16.62 -13.06 -17.81
N VAL A 538 15.56 -13.44 -18.53
CA VAL A 538 14.87 -14.71 -18.28
C VAL A 538 15.76 -15.91 -18.57
N ALA A 539 16.58 -15.85 -19.62
CA ALA A 539 17.56 -16.88 -19.96
C ALA A 539 18.65 -17.03 -18.89
N SER A 540 18.99 -15.93 -18.19
CA SER A 540 19.98 -15.96 -17.10
C SER A 540 19.49 -16.63 -15.82
N TRP A 541 18.18 -16.81 -15.65
CA TRP A 541 17.57 -17.41 -14.46
C TRP A 541 17.75 -18.93 -14.43
N LYS A 542 18.90 -19.36 -13.92
CA LYS A 542 19.32 -20.77 -13.85
C LYS A 542 18.23 -21.70 -13.33
N TYR A 543 17.62 -21.40 -12.20
CA TYR A 543 16.69 -22.32 -11.54
C TYR A 543 15.32 -22.32 -12.21
N TYR A 544 14.92 -21.19 -12.80
CA TYR A 544 13.76 -21.16 -13.69
C TYR A 544 13.97 -22.02 -14.94
N GLN A 545 15.15 -22.00 -15.55
CA GLN A 545 15.45 -22.88 -16.70
C GLN A 545 15.43 -24.36 -16.30
N GLU A 546 15.98 -24.71 -15.12
CA GLU A 546 15.90 -26.07 -14.57
C GLU A 546 14.43 -26.48 -14.33
N PHE A 547 13.60 -25.59 -13.81
CA PHE A 547 12.16 -25.82 -13.62
C PHE A 547 11.41 -26.04 -14.95
N GLU A 548 11.65 -25.22 -15.97
CA GLU A 548 11.02 -25.37 -17.28
C GLU A 548 11.42 -26.68 -17.96
N LYS A 549 12.71 -27.06 -17.85
CA LYS A 549 13.21 -28.35 -18.35
C LYS A 549 12.50 -29.51 -17.65
N MET A 550 12.44 -29.48 -16.31
CA MET A 550 11.76 -30.49 -15.50
C MET A 550 10.27 -30.63 -15.89
N CYS A 551 9.56 -29.52 -16.13
CA CYS A 551 8.16 -29.60 -16.56
C CYS A 551 8.02 -30.31 -17.91
N LYS A 552 8.87 -29.97 -18.89
CA LYS A 552 8.83 -30.58 -20.23
C LYS A 552 9.08 -32.09 -20.19
N GLU A 553 10.08 -32.54 -19.42
CA GLU A 553 10.42 -33.97 -19.30
C GLU A 553 9.24 -34.76 -18.72
N LEU A 554 8.64 -34.26 -17.62
CA LEU A 554 7.55 -34.95 -16.94
C LEU A 554 6.21 -34.88 -17.69
N ASP A 555 5.98 -33.85 -18.51
CA ASP A 555 4.78 -33.74 -19.33
C ASP A 555 4.86 -34.66 -20.57
N GLN A 556 6.07 -34.97 -21.06
CA GLN A 556 6.29 -35.91 -22.17
C GLN A 556 6.14 -37.38 -21.74
N GLU A 557 6.61 -37.74 -20.54
CA GLU A 557 6.43 -39.09 -19.98
C GLU A 557 4.94 -39.47 -19.86
N LEU A 558 4.07 -38.51 -19.54
CA LEU A 558 2.61 -38.71 -19.43
C LEU A 558 1.88 -38.86 -20.78
N THR A 559 2.55 -38.59 -21.91
CA THR A 559 1.99 -38.79 -23.26
C THR A 559 2.42 -40.11 -23.89
N LEU A 560 3.36 -40.82 -23.25
CA LEU A 560 3.90 -42.10 -23.70
C LEU A 560 3.38 -43.30 -22.88
N GLU A 561 2.81 -43.04 -21.70
CA GLU A 561 1.92 -43.95 -20.94
C GLU A 561 0.45 -43.76 -21.37
#